data_AF-A0A850PRR1-F1
#
_entry.id   AF-A0A850PRR1-F1
#
_cell.length_a   1.000
_cell.length_b   1.000
_cell.length_c   1.000
_cell.angle_alpha   90.00
_cell.angle_beta   90.00
_cell.angle_gamma   90.00
#
_symmetry.space_group_name_H-M   'P 1'
#
loop_
_entity.id
_entity.type
_entity.pdbx_description
1 polymer ?
#
loop_
_entity_poly.entity_id
_entity_poly.type
_entity_poly.pdbx_seq_one_letter_code
_entity_poly.pdbx_strand_id
1 'polypeptide(L)'
;MFGQLYDQALDGERCWIRHDDGRVKKLPVRSWLGGRHADARFDNAVVGMCEGPTIDLGCGPGRLVAHLVQRGVPALGVDLSATAVKLARSSGAPALRRDMFEPLPATGRWQTVLLADGNVGVGGDPRRVLRRAAELLRSGGHCVAEFDSTTTGIDVGWVRLESSRTIGPWFRWASVGIDCVPSLAVEVGLAVADIHRIGSRVVATLAAT
;
A
#
# COMPACT_ATOMS: atom_id res chain seq x y z
N MET A 1 -14.51 -3.64 10.60
CA MET A 1 -14.79 -4.93 9.95
C MET A 1 -14.52 -4.82 8.45
N PHE A 2 -13.28 -4.44 8.07
CA PHE A 2 -12.82 -4.32 6.68
C PHE A 2 -12.43 -5.70 6.09
N GLY A 3 -11.97 -6.60 6.97
CA GLY A 3 -11.27 -7.81 6.59
C GLY A 3 -12.13 -8.88 5.91
N GLN A 4 -13.39 -9.08 6.29
CA GLN A 4 -14.10 -10.31 5.88
C GLN A 4 -14.29 -10.45 4.36
N LEU A 5 -14.69 -9.39 3.66
CA LEU A 5 -14.85 -9.45 2.20
C LEU A 5 -13.52 -9.42 1.45
N TYR A 6 -12.50 -8.78 2.02
CA TYR A 6 -11.15 -8.84 1.46
C TYR A 6 -10.55 -10.24 1.62
N ASP A 7 -10.69 -10.85 2.81
CA ASP A 7 -10.32 -12.23 3.10
C ASP A 7 -11.01 -13.20 2.14
N GLN A 8 -12.32 -13.08 1.95
CA GLN A 8 -13.08 -13.88 0.98
C GLN A 8 -12.60 -13.68 -0.46
N ALA A 9 -12.24 -12.45 -0.82
CA ALA A 9 -11.73 -12.16 -2.15
C ALA A 9 -10.39 -12.86 -2.40
N LEU A 10 -9.51 -12.87 -1.38
CA LEU A 10 -8.24 -13.61 -1.39
C LEU A 10 -8.44 -15.13 -1.47
N ASP A 11 -9.53 -15.65 -0.90
CA ASP A 11 -9.94 -17.07 -1.02
C ASP A 11 -10.65 -17.39 -2.36
N GLY A 12 -10.79 -16.42 -3.25
CA GLY A 12 -11.27 -16.61 -4.63
C GLY A 12 -12.69 -16.14 -4.91
N GLU A 13 -13.41 -15.58 -3.92
CA GLU A 13 -14.70 -14.93 -4.16
C GLU A 13 -14.51 -13.71 -5.08
N ARG A 14 -15.45 -13.50 -6.00
CA ARG A 14 -15.41 -12.31 -6.87
C ARG A 14 -15.97 -11.11 -6.12
N CYS A 15 -15.08 -10.20 -5.76
CA CYS A 15 -15.44 -8.96 -5.08
C CYS A 15 -15.23 -7.72 -5.95
N TRP A 16 -15.97 -6.67 -5.64
CA TRP A 16 -15.92 -5.35 -6.28
C TRP A 16 -15.82 -4.26 -5.23
N ILE A 17 -15.27 -3.12 -5.63
CA ILE A 17 -15.34 -1.86 -4.92
C ILE A 17 -16.52 -1.08 -5.49
N ARG A 18 -17.42 -0.68 -4.61
CA ARG A 18 -18.53 0.23 -4.87
C ARG A 18 -18.17 1.60 -4.34
N HIS A 19 -18.30 2.63 -5.16
CA HIS A 19 -18.25 4.03 -4.72
C HIS A 19 -19.65 4.54 -4.40
N ASP A 20 -19.75 5.53 -3.52
CA ASP A 20 -20.99 6.21 -3.13
C ASP A 20 -21.66 6.97 -4.29
N ASP A 21 -20.88 7.39 -5.29
CA ASP A 21 -21.36 7.92 -6.57
C ASP A 21 -21.92 6.87 -7.54
N GLY A 22 -21.92 5.59 -7.14
CA GLY A 22 -22.43 4.48 -7.94
C GLY A 22 -21.40 3.80 -8.85
N ARG A 23 -20.16 4.31 -8.97
CA ARG A 23 -19.10 3.63 -9.75
C ARG A 23 -18.78 2.24 -9.17
N VAL A 24 -18.56 1.26 -10.05
CA VAL A 24 -18.12 -0.10 -9.72
C VAL A 24 -16.71 -0.31 -10.24
N LYS A 25 -15.81 -0.91 -9.47
CA LYS A 25 -14.54 -1.44 -9.97
C LYS A 25 -14.33 -2.86 -9.46
N LYS A 26 -13.77 -3.74 -10.28
CA LYS A 26 -13.39 -5.09 -9.82
C LYS A 26 -12.19 -4.99 -8.88
N LEU A 27 -12.22 -5.74 -7.78
CA LEU A 27 -11.08 -5.79 -6.86
C LEU A 27 -9.89 -6.53 -7.54
N PRO A 28 -8.69 -5.94 -7.63
CA PRO A 28 -7.58 -6.50 -8.40
C PRO A 28 -6.81 -7.60 -7.65
N VAL A 29 -7.51 -8.50 -6.97
CA VAL A 29 -6.92 -9.56 -6.12
C VAL A 29 -5.87 -10.40 -6.85
N ARG A 30 -6.09 -10.72 -8.13
CA ARG A 30 -5.17 -11.56 -8.90
C ARG A 30 -3.78 -10.94 -9.05
N SER A 31 -3.67 -9.61 -9.19
CA SER A 31 -2.36 -8.96 -9.27
C SER A 31 -1.66 -8.94 -7.90
N TRP A 32 -2.42 -8.76 -6.82
CA TRP A 32 -1.89 -8.77 -5.45
C TRP A 32 -1.36 -10.14 -5.01
N LEU A 33 -1.99 -11.23 -5.47
CA LEU A 33 -1.54 -12.61 -5.21
C LEU A 33 -0.21 -12.95 -5.90
N GLY A 34 0.28 -12.12 -6.82
CA GLY A 34 1.55 -12.37 -7.50
C GLY A 34 1.44 -13.30 -8.72
N GLY A 35 2.59 -13.84 -9.13
CA GLY A 35 2.71 -14.77 -10.26
C GLY A 35 2.40 -14.12 -11.61
N ARG A 36 1.76 -14.86 -12.52
CA ARG A 36 1.54 -14.42 -13.91
C ARG A 36 0.67 -13.17 -14.09
N HIS A 37 -0.06 -12.75 -13.05
CA HIS A 37 -0.95 -11.59 -13.11
C HIS A 37 -0.37 -10.38 -12.37
N ALA A 38 0.80 -10.51 -11.74
CA ALA A 38 1.50 -9.37 -11.19
C ALA A 38 2.05 -8.50 -12.30
N ASP A 39 2.13 -7.20 -12.02
CA ASP A 39 2.89 -6.27 -12.84
C ASP A 39 4.37 -6.41 -12.47
N ALA A 40 5.03 -7.39 -13.09
CA ALA A 40 6.44 -7.68 -12.81
C ALA A 40 7.35 -6.46 -13.07
N ARG A 41 6.98 -5.59 -14.02
CA ARG A 41 7.74 -4.37 -14.30
C ARG A 41 7.64 -3.40 -13.12
N PHE A 42 6.43 -3.16 -12.62
CA PHE A 42 6.23 -2.34 -11.42
C PHE A 42 6.89 -2.95 -10.19
N ASP A 43 6.66 -4.23 -9.92
CA ASP A 43 7.19 -4.90 -8.73
C ASP A 43 8.74 -4.87 -8.73
N ASN A 44 9.39 -5.12 -9.88
CA ASN A 44 10.85 -5.00 -10.01
C ASN A 44 11.35 -3.57 -9.75
N ALA A 45 10.69 -2.57 -10.32
CA ALA A 45 11.09 -1.17 -10.18
C ALA A 45 10.94 -0.69 -8.74
N VAL A 46 9.80 -0.94 -8.10
CA VAL A 46 9.53 -0.54 -6.72
C VAL A 46 10.47 -1.22 -5.74
N VAL A 47 10.68 -2.53 -5.88
CA VAL A 47 11.65 -3.25 -5.03
C VAL A 47 13.08 -2.74 -5.28
N GLY A 48 13.40 -2.28 -6.49
CA GLY A 48 14.68 -1.63 -6.79
C GLY A 48 14.87 -0.25 -6.16
N MET A 49 13.79 0.43 -5.77
CA MET A 49 13.83 1.72 -5.07
C MET A 49 13.94 1.56 -3.54
N CYS A 50 13.70 0.36 -3.01
CA CYS A 50 13.84 0.07 -1.60
C CYS A 50 15.31 -0.18 -1.25
N GLU A 51 15.83 0.56 -0.27
CA GLU A 51 17.19 0.40 0.21
C GLU A 51 17.14 -0.08 1.66
N GLY A 52 18.00 -1.03 2.03
CA GLY A 52 18.08 -1.51 3.41
C GLY A 52 16.75 -2.05 3.98
N PRO A 53 16.63 -2.13 5.32
CA PRO A 53 15.44 -2.68 5.97
C PRO A 53 14.16 -1.95 5.57
N THR A 54 13.18 -2.71 5.08
CA THR A 54 11.93 -2.20 4.49
C THR A 54 10.68 -2.66 5.24
N ILE A 55 9.75 -1.75 5.54
CA ILE A 55 8.41 -2.09 6.04
C ILE A 55 7.33 -1.73 5.02
N ASP A 56 6.46 -2.68 4.68
CA ASP A 56 5.38 -2.51 3.70
C ASP A 56 4.03 -2.39 4.42
N LEU A 57 3.39 -1.22 4.31
CA LEU A 57 2.14 -0.90 5.00
C LEU A 57 0.94 -1.22 4.10
N GLY A 58 0.14 -2.20 4.50
CA GLY A 58 -0.93 -2.78 3.67
C GLY A 58 -0.41 -3.80 2.67
N CYS A 59 0.52 -4.66 3.10
CA CYS A 59 1.28 -5.55 2.22
C CYS A 59 0.43 -6.61 1.47
N GLY A 60 -0.84 -6.80 1.87
CA GLY A 60 -1.73 -7.80 1.28
C GLY A 60 -1.12 -9.21 1.35
N PRO A 61 -1.20 -10.01 0.27
CA PRO A 61 -0.58 -11.33 0.18
C PRO A 61 0.97 -11.31 0.18
N GLY A 62 1.60 -10.16 0.36
CA GLY A 62 3.04 -10.05 0.61
C GLY A 62 3.94 -10.17 -0.61
N ARG A 63 3.44 -9.95 -1.84
CA ARG A 63 4.24 -10.15 -3.06
C ARG A 63 5.52 -9.29 -3.08
N LEU A 64 5.44 -8.03 -2.65
CA LEU A 64 6.57 -7.11 -2.65
C LEU A 64 7.56 -7.45 -1.53
N VAL A 65 7.04 -7.81 -0.35
CA VAL A 65 7.85 -8.29 0.78
C VAL A 65 8.59 -9.59 0.43
N ALA A 66 7.91 -10.55 -0.20
CA ALA A 66 8.55 -11.80 -0.64
C ALA A 66 9.68 -11.52 -1.65
N HIS A 67 9.45 -10.59 -2.57
CA HIS A 67 10.45 -10.20 -3.56
C HIS A 67 11.65 -9.47 -2.92
N LEU A 68 11.43 -8.59 -1.94
CA LEU A 68 12.51 -7.97 -1.16
C LEU A 68 13.36 -9.04 -0.44
N VAL A 69 12.71 -9.99 0.23
CA VAL A 69 13.39 -11.10 0.92
C VAL A 69 14.22 -11.95 -0.06
N GLN A 70 13.67 -12.26 -1.24
CA GLN A 70 14.40 -12.99 -2.28
C GLN A 70 15.65 -12.26 -2.77
N ARG A 71 15.67 -10.92 -2.71
CA ARG A 71 16.84 -10.08 -3.02
C ARG A 71 17.79 -9.89 -1.82
N GLY A 72 17.53 -10.55 -0.69
CA GLY A 72 18.33 -10.42 0.53
C GLY A 72 18.08 -9.13 1.31
N VAL A 73 17.01 -8.40 1.00
CA VAL A 73 16.62 -7.18 1.72
C VAL A 73 15.77 -7.56 2.93
N PRO A 74 16.16 -7.19 4.18
CA PRO A 74 15.32 -7.41 5.34
C PRO A 74 13.98 -6.69 5.18
N ALA A 75 12.87 -7.42 5.21
CA ALA A 75 11.55 -6.83 5.00
C ALA A 75 10.48 -7.38 5.94
N LEU A 76 9.51 -6.53 6.29
CA LEU A 76 8.32 -6.88 7.06
C LEU A 76 7.07 -6.29 6.43
N GLY A 77 6.08 -7.13 6.13
CA GLY A 77 4.74 -6.70 5.76
C GLY A 77 3.84 -6.45 6.97
N VAL A 78 2.97 -5.44 6.89
CA VAL A 78 1.89 -5.19 7.87
C VAL A 78 0.56 -5.17 7.15
N ASP A 79 -0.42 -5.94 7.65
CA ASP A 79 -1.79 -5.93 7.12
C ASP A 79 -2.81 -6.25 8.21
N LEU A 80 -4.05 -5.76 8.07
CA LEU A 80 -5.14 -6.08 9.00
C LEU A 80 -5.78 -7.45 8.72
N SER A 81 -5.71 -7.92 7.47
CA SER A 81 -6.33 -9.15 7.00
C SER A 81 -5.56 -10.37 7.51
N ALA A 82 -6.30 -11.29 8.14
CA ALA A 82 -5.74 -12.55 8.60
C ALA A 82 -5.36 -13.45 7.41
N THR A 83 -6.18 -13.45 6.36
CA THR A 83 -5.94 -14.24 5.14
C THR A 83 -4.72 -13.72 4.38
N ALA A 84 -4.60 -12.40 4.21
CA ALA A 84 -3.43 -11.75 3.59
C ALA A 84 -2.13 -12.14 4.29
N VAL A 85 -2.08 -11.99 5.62
CA VAL A 85 -0.89 -12.33 6.42
C VAL A 85 -0.56 -13.82 6.35
N LYS A 86 -1.57 -14.70 6.33
CA LYS A 86 -1.37 -16.15 6.15
C LYS A 86 -0.76 -16.46 4.78
N LEU A 87 -1.27 -15.84 3.71
CA LEU A 87 -0.77 -16.00 2.34
C LEU A 87 0.66 -15.44 2.20
N ALA A 88 0.94 -14.27 2.77
CA ALA A 88 2.27 -13.67 2.79
C ALA A 88 3.29 -14.61 3.42
N ARG A 89 3.02 -15.10 4.64
CA ARG A 89 3.90 -16.05 5.34
C ARG A 89 4.11 -17.34 4.56
N SER A 90 3.05 -17.87 3.95
CA SER A 90 3.13 -19.08 3.11
C SER A 90 3.97 -18.88 1.85
N SER A 91 4.12 -17.62 1.40
CA SER A 91 4.92 -17.22 0.24
C SER A 91 6.36 -16.81 0.61
N GLY A 92 6.76 -17.00 1.87
CA GLY A 92 8.09 -16.63 2.36
C GLY A 92 8.25 -15.16 2.77
N ALA A 93 7.17 -14.38 2.80
CA ALA A 93 7.18 -13.00 3.29
C ALA A 93 6.92 -12.94 4.81
N PRO A 94 7.84 -12.39 5.63
CA PRO A 94 7.55 -12.05 7.01
C PRO A 94 6.40 -11.02 7.05
N ALA A 95 5.32 -11.34 7.75
CA ALA A 95 4.16 -10.47 7.83
C ALA A 95 3.56 -10.45 9.24
N LEU A 96 3.07 -9.28 9.65
CA LEU A 96 2.45 -9.00 10.93
C LEU A 96 0.99 -8.58 10.74
N ARG A 97 0.08 -9.26 11.43
CA ARG A 97 -1.33 -8.87 11.46
C ARG A 97 -1.53 -7.73 12.45
N ARG A 98 -1.64 -6.50 11.96
CA ARG A 98 -1.79 -5.29 12.78
C ARG A 98 -2.31 -4.12 11.94
N ASP A 99 -3.00 -3.18 12.59
CA ASP A 99 -3.27 -1.88 12.00
C ASP A 99 -1.94 -1.11 11.79
N MET A 100 -1.74 -0.50 10.62
CA MET A 100 -0.53 0.29 10.35
C MET A 100 -0.35 1.49 11.29
N PHE A 101 -1.44 1.97 11.90
CA PHE A 101 -1.44 3.09 12.84
C PHE A 101 -1.24 2.67 14.30
N GLU A 102 -1.27 1.38 14.61
CA GLU A 102 -0.89 0.85 15.93
C GLU A 102 0.64 0.83 16.08
N PRO A 103 1.20 0.68 17.31
CA PRO A 103 2.64 0.55 17.51
C PRO A 103 3.24 -0.54 16.61
N LEU A 104 4.32 -0.27 15.88
CA LEU A 104 4.97 -1.24 14.98
C LEU A 104 6.41 -1.52 15.46
N PRO A 105 7.00 -2.68 15.12
CA PRO A 105 8.39 -2.94 15.49
C PRO A 105 9.33 -1.97 14.78
N ALA A 106 10.46 -1.67 15.42
CA ALA A 106 11.52 -0.86 14.85
C ALA A 106 11.08 0.55 14.34
N THR A 107 10.02 1.13 14.92
CA THR A 107 9.67 2.55 14.71
C THR A 107 10.89 3.45 14.86
N GLY A 108 11.07 4.37 13.92
CA GLY A 108 12.23 5.27 13.85
C GLY A 108 13.53 4.61 13.35
N ARG A 109 13.48 3.38 12.83
CA ARG A 109 14.69 2.63 12.43
C ARG A 109 14.62 2.06 11.01
N TRP A 110 13.48 2.14 10.32
CA TRP A 110 13.35 1.61 8.96
C TRP A 110 14.09 2.51 7.97
N GLN A 111 14.85 1.92 7.04
CA GLN A 111 15.43 2.69 5.93
C GLN A 111 14.34 3.02 4.92
N THR A 112 13.51 2.04 4.58
CA THR A 112 12.41 2.25 3.62
C THR A 112 11.06 1.92 4.23
N VAL A 113 10.08 2.80 3.97
CA VAL A 113 8.65 2.48 4.13
C VAL A 113 8.05 2.37 2.74
N LEU A 114 7.26 1.33 2.50
CA LEU A 114 6.62 1.06 1.22
C LEU A 114 5.10 1.21 1.34
N LEU A 115 4.50 1.93 0.39
CA LEU A 115 3.06 2.14 0.24
C LEU A 115 2.67 1.92 -1.24
N ALA A 116 2.36 0.68 -1.61
CA ALA A 116 1.96 0.32 -2.96
C ALA A 116 0.44 0.12 -3.09
N ASP A 117 -0.04 -0.02 -4.32
CA ASP A 117 -1.42 -0.38 -4.69
C ASP A 117 -2.48 0.57 -4.11
N GLY A 118 -2.13 1.85 -4.00
CA GLY A 118 -3.02 2.90 -3.49
C GLY A 118 -3.12 2.96 -1.97
N ASN A 119 -2.27 2.25 -1.22
CA ASN A 119 -2.31 2.23 0.25
C ASN A 119 -2.11 3.63 0.88
N VAL A 120 -1.54 4.59 0.16
CA VAL A 120 -1.49 6.01 0.58
C VAL A 120 -2.90 6.60 0.81
N GLY A 121 -3.93 6.03 0.19
CA GLY A 121 -5.32 6.47 0.29
C GLY A 121 -6.13 5.88 1.45
N VAL A 122 -5.55 4.96 2.24
CA VAL A 122 -6.24 4.25 3.31
C VAL A 122 -6.85 5.22 4.32
N GLY A 123 -8.12 5.02 4.66
CA GLY A 123 -8.85 5.86 5.61
C GLY A 123 -9.25 7.23 5.07
N GLY A 124 -8.96 7.54 3.81
CA GLY A 124 -9.31 8.81 3.17
C GLY A 124 -8.46 10.00 3.63
N ASP A 125 -7.35 9.75 4.33
CA ASP A 125 -6.44 10.79 4.82
C ASP A 125 -4.98 10.43 4.47
N PRO A 126 -4.49 10.84 3.28
CA PRO A 126 -3.12 10.56 2.87
C PRO A 126 -2.08 11.26 3.74
N ARG A 127 -2.42 12.38 4.40
CA ARG A 127 -1.50 13.06 5.33
C ARG A 127 -1.23 12.18 6.53
N ARG A 128 -2.27 11.54 7.07
CA ARG A 128 -2.14 10.59 8.19
C ARG A 128 -1.29 9.38 7.81
N VAL A 129 -1.48 8.83 6.61
CA VAL A 129 -0.68 7.68 6.12
C VAL A 129 0.79 8.08 5.93
N LEU A 130 1.06 9.21 5.27
CA LEU A 130 2.44 9.66 5.01
C LEU A 130 3.16 10.11 6.30
N ARG A 131 2.46 10.75 7.25
CA ARG A 131 3.01 11.03 8.58
C ARG A 131 3.37 9.74 9.31
N ARG A 132 2.50 8.73 9.22
CA ARG A 132 2.79 7.41 9.79
C ARG A 132 4.03 6.78 9.16
N ALA A 133 4.22 6.93 7.85
CA ALA A 133 5.45 6.50 7.19
C ALA A 133 6.67 7.26 7.75
N ALA A 134 6.61 8.58 7.86
CA ALA A 134 7.69 9.39 8.41
C ALA A 134 8.10 8.96 9.84
N GLU A 135 7.15 8.65 10.72
CA GLU A 135 7.42 8.15 12.09
C GLU A 135 8.19 6.82 12.12
N LEU A 136 8.03 5.97 11.10
CA LEU A 136 8.69 4.67 11.03
C LEU A 136 10.13 4.78 10.53
N LEU A 137 10.44 5.82 9.76
CA LEU A 137 11.74 6.02 9.13
C LEU A 137 12.82 6.41 10.15
N ARG A 138 14.03 5.92 9.91
CA ARG A 138 15.23 6.51 10.50
C ARG A 138 15.57 7.85 9.83
N SER A 139 16.45 8.64 10.44
CA SER A 139 17.07 9.79 9.76
C SER A 139 17.79 9.33 8.48
N GLY A 140 17.51 10.03 7.36
CA GLY A 140 17.98 9.64 6.03
C GLY A 140 17.24 8.44 5.40
N GLY A 141 16.14 7.99 6.02
CA GLY A 141 15.22 7.02 5.43
C GLY A 141 14.29 7.64 4.39
N HIS A 142 13.62 6.80 3.60
CA HIS A 142 12.68 7.26 2.58
C HIS A 142 11.41 6.41 2.47
N CYS A 143 10.31 7.05 2.14
CA CYS A 143 9.05 6.41 1.81
C CYS A 143 8.95 6.26 0.28
N VAL A 144 8.75 5.04 -0.21
CA VAL A 144 8.42 4.74 -1.61
C VAL A 144 6.91 4.57 -1.68
N ALA A 145 6.20 5.52 -2.28
CA ALA A 145 4.74 5.56 -2.30
C ALA A 145 4.20 5.65 -3.73
N GLU A 146 3.22 4.82 -4.06
CA GLU A 146 2.47 4.91 -5.30
C GLU A 146 1.33 5.93 -5.20
N PHE A 147 1.14 6.70 -6.26
CA PHE A 147 0.06 7.67 -6.43
C PHE A 147 -0.76 7.37 -7.68
N ASP A 148 -2.00 7.86 -7.72
CA ASP A 148 -2.88 7.72 -8.87
C ASP A 148 -2.44 8.67 -9.99
N SER A 149 -2.24 8.13 -11.19
CA SER A 149 -1.74 8.90 -12.35
C SER A 149 -2.85 9.64 -13.11
N THR A 150 -4.11 9.40 -12.77
CA THR A 150 -5.29 9.92 -13.48
C THR A 150 -6.10 10.92 -12.65
N THR A 151 -5.93 10.88 -11.34
CA THR A 151 -6.58 11.78 -10.38
C THR A 151 -5.81 13.09 -10.30
N THR A 152 -6.53 14.21 -10.35
CA THR A 152 -6.00 15.53 -9.99
C THR A 152 -6.46 15.85 -8.59
N GLY A 153 -5.57 16.37 -7.74
CA GLY A 153 -5.93 16.64 -6.36
C GLY A 153 -6.02 15.37 -5.50
N ILE A 154 -6.82 15.46 -4.44
CA ILE A 154 -7.16 14.33 -3.55
C ILE A 154 -8.67 14.12 -3.64
N ASP A 155 -9.09 13.02 -4.26
CA ASP A 155 -10.50 12.64 -4.36
C ASP A 155 -10.85 11.69 -3.21
N VAL A 156 -11.64 12.16 -2.24
CA VAL A 156 -12.00 11.38 -1.05
C VAL A 156 -13.48 11.02 -1.05
N GLY A 157 -13.78 9.74 -1.24
CA GLY A 157 -15.13 9.20 -1.30
C GLY A 157 -15.38 8.14 -0.24
N TRP A 158 -16.65 7.73 -0.12
CA TRP A 158 -16.99 6.48 0.54
C TRP A 158 -16.93 5.33 -0.46
N VAL A 159 -16.28 4.25 -0.04
CA VAL A 159 -16.25 2.99 -0.77
C VAL A 159 -16.69 1.83 0.11
N ARG A 160 -17.19 0.76 -0.48
CA ARG A 160 -17.41 -0.51 0.21
C ARG A 160 -17.00 -1.67 -0.68
N LEU A 161 -16.65 -2.79 -0.06
CA LEU A 161 -16.50 -4.05 -0.78
C LEU A 161 -17.86 -4.72 -0.93
N GLU A 162 -18.10 -5.31 -2.09
CA GLU A 162 -19.29 -6.10 -2.41
C GLU A 162 -18.85 -7.43 -3.01
N SER A 163 -19.61 -8.50 -2.76
CA SER A 163 -19.56 -9.77 -3.49
C SER A 163 -20.97 -10.16 -3.90
N SER A 164 -21.11 -11.25 -4.67
CA SER A 164 -22.43 -11.73 -5.08
C SER A 164 -23.32 -12.12 -3.90
N ARG A 165 -22.74 -12.31 -2.71
CA ARG A 165 -23.39 -12.82 -1.51
C ARG A 165 -23.38 -11.85 -0.33
N THR A 166 -22.57 -10.80 -0.38
CA THR A 166 -22.31 -9.96 0.80
C THR A 166 -22.02 -8.52 0.41
N ILE A 167 -22.63 -7.59 1.14
CA ILE A 167 -22.37 -6.16 1.02
C ILE A 167 -21.65 -5.71 2.28
N GLY A 168 -20.44 -5.19 2.12
CA GLY A 168 -19.62 -4.70 3.22
C GLY A 168 -20.05 -3.31 3.71
N PRO A 169 -19.53 -2.88 4.87
CA PRO A 169 -19.74 -1.53 5.36
C PRO A 169 -19.04 -0.50 4.48
N TRP A 170 -19.55 0.73 4.48
CA TRP A 170 -18.88 1.89 3.89
C TRP A 170 -17.65 2.30 4.70
N PHE A 171 -16.61 2.74 4.01
CA PHE A 171 -15.41 3.32 4.59
C PHE A 171 -14.80 4.39 3.69
N ARG A 172 -13.97 5.26 4.28
CA ARG A 172 -13.30 6.34 3.55
C ARG A 172 -12.09 5.82 2.79
N TRP A 173 -11.95 6.28 1.55
CA TRP A 173 -10.80 6.02 0.69
C TRP A 173 -10.46 7.27 -0.10
N ALA A 174 -9.17 7.53 -0.28
CA ALA A 174 -8.68 8.63 -1.12
C ALA A 174 -7.98 8.08 -2.36
N SER A 175 -8.34 8.61 -3.54
CA SER A 175 -7.46 8.54 -4.72
C SER A 175 -6.59 9.79 -4.70
N VAL A 176 -5.27 9.61 -4.71
CA VAL A 176 -4.31 10.69 -4.46
C VAL A 176 -3.51 10.95 -5.72
N GLY A 177 -3.72 12.10 -6.35
CA GLY A 177 -3.00 12.52 -7.54
C GLY A 177 -1.54 12.83 -7.26
N ILE A 178 -0.68 12.52 -8.24
CA ILE A 178 0.76 12.80 -8.17
C ILE A 178 1.06 14.31 -8.05
N ASP A 179 0.17 15.16 -8.55
CA ASP A 179 0.26 16.63 -8.47
C ASP A 179 0.24 17.15 -7.02
N CYS A 180 -0.34 16.40 -6.08
CA CYS A 180 -0.39 16.77 -4.66
C CYS A 180 0.89 16.44 -3.89
N VAL A 181 1.78 15.62 -4.45
CA VAL A 181 2.93 15.05 -3.72
C VAL A 181 3.85 16.12 -3.11
N PRO A 182 4.23 17.20 -3.82
CA PRO A 182 5.06 18.24 -3.23
C PRO A 182 4.43 18.90 -1.99
N SER A 183 3.14 19.23 -2.04
CA SER A 183 2.43 19.83 -0.91
C SER A 183 2.30 18.85 0.26
N LEU A 184 1.89 17.62 -0.02
CA LEU A 184 1.72 16.59 1.00
C LEU A 184 3.04 16.27 1.71
N ALA A 185 4.14 16.17 0.96
CA ALA A 185 5.46 15.89 1.52
C ALA A 185 5.87 16.96 2.53
N VAL A 186 5.78 18.25 2.16
CA VAL A 186 6.10 19.38 3.04
C VAL A 186 5.25 19.37 4.31
N GLU A 187 3.94 19.13 4.19
CA GLU A 187 3.00 19.10 5.31
C GLU A 187 3.29 17.99 6.33
N VAL A 188 3.98 16.91 5.93
CA VAL A 188 4.35 15.80 6.82
C VAL A 188 5.84 15.77 7.16
N GLY A 189 6.61 16.80 6.79
CA GLY A 189 8.04 16.88 7.08
C GLY A 189 8.90 15.93 6.24
N LEU A 190 8.47 15.63 5.03
CA LEU A 190 9.24 14.87 4.03
C LEU A 190 9.62 15.78 2.86
N ALA A 191 10.68 15.42 2.14
CA ALA A 191 11.08 16.06 0.90
C ALA A 191 10.86 15.11 -0.28
N VAL A 192 10.39 15.63 -1.41
CA VAL A 192 10.33 14.84 -2.65
C VAL A 192 11.75 14.65 -3.17
N ALA A 193 12.24 13.42 -3.16
CA ALA A 193 13.56 13.08 -3.67
C ALA A 193 13.50 12.72 -5.16
N ASP A 194 12.48 11.95 -5.57
CA ASP A 194 12.33 11.54 -6.97
C ASP A 194 10.88 11.15 -7.30
N ILE A 195 10.54 11.16 -8.59
CA ILE A 195 9.24 10.71 -9.12
C ILE A 195 9.48 9.85 -10.37
N HIS A 196 9.01 8.62 -10.32
CA HIS A 196 9.18 7.62 -11.36
C HIS A 196 7.83 7.21 -11.97
N ARG A 197 7.74 7.25 -13.30
CA ARG A 197 6.62 6.66 -14.03
C ARG A 197 6.98 5.24 -14.50
N ILE A 198 6.20 4.25 -14.07
CA ILE A 198 6.39 2.84 -14.40
C ILE A 198 5.14 2.36 -15.14
N GLY A 199 5.19 2.41 -16.48
CA GLY A 199 4.00 2.18 -17.30
C GLY A 199 2.94 3.25 -17.02
N SER A 200 1.73 2.84 -16.64
CA SER A 200 0.65 3.74 -16.23
C SER A 200 0.69 4.14 -14.75
N ARG A 201 1.57 3.53 -13.95
CA ARG A 201 1.68 3.76 -12.51
C ARG A 201 2.74 4.81 -12.22
N VAL A 202 2.59 5.54 -11.13
CA VAL A 202 3.56 6.58 -10.73
C VAL A 202 3.91 6.43 -9.25
N VAL A 203 5.20 6.51 -8.96
CA VAL A 203 5.76 6.30 -7.63
C VAL A 203 6.64 7.50 -7.29
N ALA A 204 6.51 8.01 -6.07
CA ALA A 204 7.41 9.03 -5.54
C ALA A 204 8.26 8.45 -4.41
N THR A 205 9.51 8.88 -4.36
CA THR A 205 10.41 8.67 -3.23
C THR A 205 10.41 9.93 -2.39
N LEU A 206 10.02 9.80 -1.11
CA LEU A 206 9.90 10.89 -0.16
C LEU A 206 10.91 10.69 0.97
N ALA A 207 11.92 11.55 1.07
CA ALA A 207 12.99 11.43 2.05
C ALA A 207 12.62 12.11 3.38
N ALA A 208 12.95 11.46 4.49
CA ALA A 208 12.95 12.08 5.81
C ALA A 208 14.20 12.95 5.95
N THR A 209 13.99 14.22 6.29
CA THR A 209 15.06 15.19 6.56
C THR A 209 15.74 14.92 7.91
#